data_AF-A0A971XW82-F1
#
_entry.id   AF-A0A971XW82-F1
#
_cell.length_a   1.000
_cell.length_b   1.000
_cell.length_c   1.000
_cell.angle_alpha   90.00
_cell.angle_beta   90.00
_cell.angle_gamma   90.00
#
_symmetry.space_group_name_H-M   'P 1'
#
loop_
_entity.id
_entity.type
_entity.pdbx_description
1 polymer ?
#
loop_
_entity_poly.entity_id
_entity_poly.type
_entity_poly.pdbx_seq_one_letter_code
_entity_poly.pdbx_strand_id
1 'polypeptide(L)'
;MEATETLIVLPAEHELVGRQCIVCNGELQANDEVVVCPRCKTPHHAACWREVAGCGRHGCPTVAVAVKKEKAEPAGDAHLLKRTPREKALIALGIVLALGLLAFVMRPGPDPAAGRIKIDIMVPGGIHETSYYEPFIDEFNDSQSELYLAFSVTPSLAYQQKLVVLLGARDAPDVFSLGEEQFRMFAENKGLLDLTPYLEAEPELVNRFFPHGTDRYRVNNGIYGIPHPARDEIFTIWALSPNPDTAWDILVMLLEKISTDWPEELTGELIFAP
;
A
#
# COMPACT_ATOMS: atom_id res chain seq x y z
N MET A 1 26.34 -24.59 -26.63
CA MET A 1 26.20 -24.33 -28.07
C MET A 1 24.99 -25.10 -28.56
N GLU A 2 23.83 -24.44 -28.63
CA GLU A 2 22.62 -25.05 -29.17
C GLU A 2 22.76 -25.15 -30.69
N ALA A 3 22.87 -26.37 -31.20
CA ALA A 3 22.90 -26.61 -32.63
C ALA A 3 21.52 -26.30 -33.21
N THR A 4 21.45 -25.31 -34.11
CA THR A 4 20.23 -24.87 -34.77
C THR A 4 19.72 -25.96 -35.71
N GLU A 5 18.40 -26.21 -35.70
CA GLU A 5 17.75 -27.07 -36.68
C GLU A 5 17.91 -26.49 -38.10
N THR A 6 18.18 -27.35 -39.09
CA THR A 6 18.32 -26.95 -40.50
C THR A 6 17.19 -27.58 -41.31
N LEU A 7 16.41 -26.75 -41.97
CA LEU A 7 15.42 -27.16 -42.97
C LEU A 7 16.13 -27.36 -44.30
N ILE A 8 16.02 -28.57 -44.87
CA ILE A 8 16.65 -28.93 -46.13
C ILE A 8 15.55 -29.40 -47.08
N VAL A 9 15.55 -28.88 -48.31
CA VAL A 9 14.77 -29.48 -49.40
C VAL A 9 15.65 -30.56 -50.03
N LEU A 10 15.20 -31.81 -50.04
CA LEU A 10 16.03 -32.92 -50.52
C LEU A 10 16.23 -32.87 -52.04
N PRO A 11 17.44 -32.66 -52.58
CA PRO A 11 17.70 -32.88 -53.99
C PRO A 11 17.53 -34.36 -54.35
N ALA A 12 17.32 -34.66 -55.63
CA ALA A 12 17.02 -36.01 -56.12
C ALA A 12 18.07 -37.08 -55.73
N GLU A 13 19.33 -36.68 -55.53
CA GLU A 13 20.45 -37.56 -55.18
C GLU A 13 20.92 -37.40 -53.72
N HIS A 14 20.06 -36.90 -52.81
CA HIS A 14 20.45 -36.72 -51.41
C HIS A 14 20.47 -38.06 -50.64
N GLU A 15 21.44 -38.23 -49.74
CA GLU A 15 21.60 -39.42 -48.87
C GLU A 15 20.42 -39.75 -47.93
N LEU A 16 19.45 -38.83 -47.84
CA LEU A 16 18.27 -38.95 -46.99
C LEU A 16 17.04 -39.44 -47.78
N VAL A 17 17.10 -39.43 -49.12
CA VAL A 17 16.04 -39.97 -49.96
C VAL A 17 15.93 -41.48 -49.71
N GLY A 18 14.71 -41.96 -49.45
CA GLY A 18 14.42 -43.35 -49.08
C GLY A 18 14.58 -43.67 -47.59
N ARG A 19 15.02 -42.71 -46.74
CA ARG A 19 14.97 -42.88 -45.28
C ARG A 19 13.54 -42.68 -44.76
N GLN A 20 13.19 -43.28 -43.64
CA GLN A 20 11.86 -43.13 -43.04
C GLN A 20 11.81 -41.99 -42.03
N CYS A 21 10.73 -41.20 -42.10
CA CYS A 21 10.35 -40.24 -41.07
C CYS A 21 9.81 -40.98 -39.85
N ILE A 22 10.36 -40.72 -38.65
CA ILE A 22 9.97 -41.43 -37.42
C ILE A 22 8.55 -41.12 -36.92
N VAL A 23 7.92 -40.06 -37.44
CA VAL A 23 6.58 -39.62 -37.01
C VAL A 23 5.50 -40.28 -37.85
N CYS A 24 5.61 -40.20 -39.19
CA CYS A 24 4.60 -40.74 -40.10
C CYS A 24 4.95 -42.12 -40.68
N ASN A 25 6.17 -42.62 -40.45
CA ASN A 25 6.75 -43.84 -41.05
C ASN A 25 6.83 -43.84 -42.58
N GLY A 26 6.53 -42.71 -43.24
CA GLY A 26 6.69 -42.54 -44.67
C GLY A 26 8.16 -42.38 -45.09
N GLU A 27 8.48 -42.83 -46.30
CA GLU A 27 9.79 -42.60 -46.92
C GLU A 27 9.92 -41.14 -47.35
N LEU A 28 11.10 -40.56 -47.12
CA LEU A 28 11.48 -39.23 -47.57
C LEU A 28 11.79 -39.27 -49.07
N GLN A 29 11.12 -38.45 -49.85
CA GLN A 29 11.28 -38.41 -51.30
C GLN A 29 12.13 -37.22 -51.76
N ALA A 30 12.56 -37.26 -53.02
CA ALA A 30 13.14 -36.10 -53.67
C ALA A 30 12.15 -34.92 -53.64
N ASN A 31 12.66 -33.73 -53.36
CA ASN A 31 11.95 -32.47 -53.13
C ASN A 31 11.14 -32.37 -51.82
N ASP A 32 11.20 -33.38 -50.93
CA ASP A 32 10.60 -33.23 -49.61
C ASP A 32 11.35 -32.18 -48.77
N GLU A 33 10.58 -31.36 -48.05
CA GLU A 33 11.11 -30.56 -46.95
C GLU A 33 11.38 -31.45 -45.75
N VAL A 34 12.64 -31.53 -45.32
CA VAL A 34 13.10 -32.39 -44.25
C VAL A 34 13.84 -31.59 -43.19
N VAL A 35 13.54 -31.90 -41.93
CA VAL A 35 14.26 -31.40 -40.76
C VAL A 35 15.02 -32.56 -40.12
N VAL A 36 16.33 -32.41 -40.00
CA VAL A 36 17.18 -33.36 -39.27
C VAL A 36 17.38 -32.85 -37.85
N CYS A 37 17.01 -33.66 -36.86
CA CYS A 37 17.14 -33.27 -35.46
C CYS A 37 18.61 -32.91 -35.16
N PRO A 38 18.91 -31.71 -34.65
CA PRO A 38 20.29 -31.29 -34.40
C PRO A 38 20.99 -32.18 -33.37
N ARG A 39 20.23 -32.77 -32.43
CA ARG A 39 20.72 -33.60 -31.32
C ARG A 39 20.92 -35.06 -31.71
N CYS A 40 19.87 -35.73 -32.20
CA CYS A 40 19.92 -37.18 -32.46
C CYS A 40 20.04 -37.55 -33.94
N LYS A 41 20.13 -36.56 -34.85
CA LYS A 41 20.27 -36.71 -36.30
C LYS A 41 19.18 -37.54 -36.98
N THR A 42 18.04 -37.73 -36.30
CA THR A 42 16.88 -38.43 -36.89
C THR A 42 16.19 -37.49 -37.89
N PRO A 43 15.90 -37.93 -39.12
CA PRO A 43 15.24 -37.11 -40.12
C PRO A 43 13.71 -37.16 -39.98
N HIS A 44 13.05 -36.06 -40.29
CA HIS A 44 11.60 -35.90 -40.20
C HIS A 44 11.13 -35.07 -41.40
N HIS A 45 9.93 -35.33 -41.93
CA HIS A 45 9.27 -34.32 -42.76
C HIS A 45 9.11 -33.04 -41.96
N ALA A 46 9.33 -31.89 -42.59
CA ALA A 46 9.20 -30.60 -41.93
C ALA A 46 7.79 -30.39 -41.37
N ALA A 47 6.75 -30.90 -42.06
CA ALA A 47 5.38 -30.91 -41.57
C ALA A 47 5.22 -31.73 -40.29
N CYS A 48 5.72 -32.97 -40.27
CA CYS A 48 5.65 -33.84 -39.09
C CYS A 48 6.45 -33.26 -37.90
N TRP A 49 7.63 -32.67 -38.16
CA TRP A 49 8.43 -31.98 -37.14
C TRP A 49 7.65 -30.85 -36.46
N ARG A 50 6.85 -30.09 -37.24
CA ARG A 50 5.97 -29.03 -36.74
C ARG A 50 4.80 -29.58 -35.95
N GLU A 51 4.17 -30.64 -36.45
CA GLU A 51 2.98 -31.26 -35.86
C GLU A 51 3.25 -31.76 -34.44
N VAL A 52 4.36 -32.48 -34.23
CA VAL A 52 4.74 -32.98 -32.89
C VAL A 52 5.60 -31.99 -32.09
N ALA A 53 5.77 -30.76 -32.59
CA ALA A 53 6.55 -29.69 -31.98
C ALA A 53 8.00 -30.08 -31.60
N GLY A 54 8.66 -30.91 -32.41
CA GLY A 54 10.05 -31.32 -32.18
C GLY A 54 10.39 -32.71 -32.74
N CYS A 55 11.33 -33.38 -32.09
CA CYS A 55 11.78 -34.71 -32.50
C CYS A 55 10.82 -35.81 -32.01
N GLY A 56 10.30 -36.64 -32.92
CA GLY A 56 9.40 -37.76 -32.59
C GLY A 56 10.10 -39.00 -32.00
N ARG A 57 11.43 -38.97 -31.84
CA ARG A 57 12.19 -40.10 -31.28
C ARG A 57 12.02 -40.18 -29.78
N HIS A 58 11.59 -41.35 -29.30
CA HIS A 58 11.45 -41.61 -27.86
C HIS A 58 12.72 -41.23 -27.09
N GLY A 59 12.58 -40.34 -26.10
CA GLY A 59 13.67 -39.87 -25.24
C GLY A 59 14.53 -38.73 -25.79
N CYS A 60 14.23 -38.16 -26.96
CA CYS A 60 14.92 -36.98 -27.46
C CYS A 60 14.23 -35.69 -26.97
N PRO A 61 14.85 -34.84 -26.15
CA PRO A 61 14.20 -33.64 -25.59
C PRO A 61 14.26 -32.42 -26.54
N THR A 62 14.54 -32.63 -27.83
CA THR A 62 14.64 -31.53 -28.80
C THR A 62 13.25 -31.07 -29.21
N VAL A 63 12.96 -29.80 -28.90
CA VAL A 63 11.74 -29.08 -29.31
C VAL A 63 11.97 -28.30 -30.61
N ALA A 64 10.93 -28.12 -31.40
CA ALA A 64 10.96 -27.31 -32.61
C ALA A 64 11.05 -25.83 -32.24
N VAL A 65 12.17 -25.17 -32.56
CA VAL A 65 12.41 -23.75 -32.20
C VAL A 65 12.17 -22.82 -33.40
N ALA A 66 12.33 -23.32 -34.63
CA ALA A 66 12.40 -22.54 -35.86
C ALA A 66 11.58 -23.17 -36.99
N VAL A 67 10.30 -23.38 -36.75
CA VAL A 67 9.32 -23.07 -37.79
C VAL A 67 8.49 -21.90 -37.27
N LYS A 68 8.98 -20.72 -37.61
CA LYS A 68 8.23 -19.48 -37.52
C LYS A 68 6.85 -19.77 -38.10
N LYS A 69 5.80 -19.71 -37.26
CA LYS A 69 4.47 -19.32 -37.75
C LYS A 69 4.74 -18.13 -38.69
N GLU A 70 4.30 -18.23 -39.94
CA GLU A 70 4.07 -17.02 -40.72
C GLU A 70 3.36 -16.05 -39.79
N LYS A 71 3.87 -14.81 -39.69
CA LYS A 71 3.33 -13.77 -38.80
C LYS A 71 1.82 -13.88 -38.85
N ALA A 72 1.20 -14.39 -37.78
CA ALA A 72 -0.24 -14.44 -37.72
C ALA A 72 -0.68 -13.00 -37.99
N GLU A 73 -1.48 -12.80 -39.04
CA GLU A 73 -2.09 -11.51 -39.25
C GLU A 73 -2.76 -11.12 -37.93
N PRO A 74 -2.52 -9.88 -37.45
CA PRO A 74 -3.08 -9.46 -36.19
C PRO A 74 -4.59 -9.70 -36.26
N ALA A 75 -5.12 -10.50 -35.32
CA ALA A 75 -6.55 -10.73 -35.24
C ALA A 75 -7.24 -9.39 -34.97
N GLY A 76 -7.85 -8.82 -36.02
CA GLY A 76 -8.60 -7.58 -35.98
C GLY A 76 -8.13 -6.49 -36.95
N ASP A 77 -9.05 -5.58 -37.25
CA ASP A 77 -8.91 -4.53 -38.27
C ASP A 77 -8.00 -3.37 -37.82
N ALA A 78 -7.36 -3.49 -36.65
CA ALA A 78 -6.51 -2.44 -36.09
C ALA A 78 -5.36 -2.05 -37.04
N HIS A 79 -4.88 -2.98 -37.87
CA HIS A 79 -3.82 -2.74 -38.86
C HIS A 79 -4.31 -1.95 -40.09
N LEU A 80 -5.63 -1.92 -40.35
CA LEU A 80 -6.26 -1.14 -41.42
C LEU A 80 -6.44 0.34 -41.03
N LEU A 81 -6.44 0.63 -39.73
CA LEU A 81 -6.51 1.99 -39.20
C LEU A 81 -5.14 2.69 -39.31
N LYS A 82 -4.74 3.04 -40.54
CA LYS A 82 -3.58 3.90 -40.79
C LYS A 82 -3.90 5.34 -40.38
N ARG A 83 -3.69 5.65 -39.10
CA ARG A 83 -3.92 7.01 -38.57
C ARG A 83 -3.04 8.04 -39.27
N THR A 84 -3.64 9.13 -39.72
CA THR A 84 -2.94 10.25 -40.35
C THR A 84 -2.07 11.00 -39.33
N PRO A 85 -1.04 11.77 -39.77
CA PRO A 85 -0.22 12.57 -38.85
C PRO A 85 -1.04 13.53 -37.97
N ARG A 86 -2.15 14.06 -38.50
CA ARG A 86 -3.08 14.92 -37.76
C ARG A 86 -3.82 14.17 -36.65
N GLU A 87 -4.30 12.96 -36.92
CA GLU A 87 -4.95 12.11 -35.91
C GLU A 87 -3.99 11.67 -34.81
N LYS A 88 -2.73 11.36 -35.16
CA LYS A 88 -1.70 11.08 -34.15
C LYS A 88 -1.44 12.28 -33.24
N ALA A 89 -1.38 13.49 -33.80
CA ALA A 89 -1.21 14.72 -33.04
C ALA A 89 -2.41 15.00 -32.12
N LEU A 90 -3.65 14.77 -32.60
CA LEU A 90 -4.86 14.92 -31.80
C LEU A 90 -4.94 13.91 -30.65
N ILE A 91 -4.57 12.65 -30.88
CA ILE A 91 -4.50 11.63 -29.82
C ILE A 91 -3.44 11.99 -28.79
N ALA A 92 -2.25 12.43 -29.22
CA ALA A 92 -1.20 12.86 -28.31
C ALA A 92 -1.64 14.06 -27.47
N LEU A 93 -2.30 15.06 -28.08
CA LEU A 93 -2.87 16.20 -27.38
C LEU A 93 -3.96 15.76 -26.38
N GLY A 94 -4.82 14.82 -26.76
CA GLY A 94 -5.84 14.26 -25.88
C GLY A 94 -5.23 13.55 -24.67
N ILE A 95 -4.15 12.78 -24.85
CA ILE A 95 -3.41 12.14 -23.75
C ILE A 95 -2.78 13.20 -22.85
N VAL A 96 -2.14 14.23 -23.41
CA VAL A 96 -1.53 15.31 -22.63
C VAL A 96 -2.59 16.10 -21.84
N LEU A 97 -3.74 16.38 -22.45
CA LEU A 97 -4.87 17.02 -21.77
C LEU A 97 -5.45 16.13 -20.67
N ALA A 98 -5.62 14.83 -20.93
CA ALA A 98 -6.11 13.89 -19.93
C ALA A 98 -5.14 13.77 -18.75
N LEU A 99 -3.83 13.66 -19.01
CA LEU A 99 -2.79 13.66 -17.98
C LEU A 99 -2.71 14.99 -17.23
N GLY A 100 -2.86 16.12 -17.94
CA GLY A 100 -2.92 17.45 -17.34
C GLY A 100 -4.13 17.63 -16.42
N LEU A 101 -5.29 17.12 -16.83
CA LEU A 101 -6.50 17.10 -16.01
C LEU A 101 -6.33 16.20 -14.80
N LEU A 102 -5.73 15.01 -14.97
CA LEU A 102 -5.45 14.08 -13.88
C LEU A 102 -4.50 14.71 -12.85
N ALA A 103 -3.42 15.36 -13.32
CA ALA A 103 -2.47 16.06 -12.48
C ALA A 103 -3.10 17.26 -11.76
N PHE A 104 -4.07 17.94 -12.38
CA PHE A 104 -4.81 19.04 -11.75
C PHE A 104 -5.77 18.54 -10.66
N VAL A 105 -6.49 17.43 -10.91
CA VAL A 105 -7.39 16.80 -9.93
C VAL A 105 -6.62 16.19 -8.77
N MET A 106 -5.41 15.67 -9.01
CA MET A 106 -4.54 15.10 -7.97
C MET A 106 -3.71 16.14 -7.22
N ARG A 107 -3.91 17.45 -7.45
CA ARG A 107 -3.28 18.45 -6.59
C ARG A 107 -3.86 18.31 -5.18
N PRO A 108 -3.03 18.03 -4.15
CA PRO A 108 -3.51 18.09 -2.78
C PRO A 108 -4.10 19.49 -2.58
N GLY A 109 -5.25 19.55 -1.90
CA GLY A 109 -5.89 20.82 -1.55
C GLY A 109 -4.91 21.74 -0.83
N PRO A 110 -5.21 23.05 -0.73
CA PRO A 110 -4.41 23.95 0.08
C PRO A 110 -4.25 23.36 1.49
N ASP A 111 -3.00 23.29 1.96
CA ASP A 111 -2.69 22.79 3.29
C ASP A 111 -3.47 23.60 4.33
N PRO A 112 -4.39 22.98 5.10
CA PRO A 112 -5.23 23.72 6.05
C PRO A 112 -4.42 24.32 7.21
N ALA A 113 -3.21 23.81 7.48
CA ALA A 113 -2.31 24.44 8.42
C ALA A 113 -1.76 25.78 7.89
N ALA A 114 -1.70 25.98 6.57
CA ALA A 114 -1.21 27.22 5.93
C ALA A 114 0.17 27.68 6.45
N GLY A 115 1.06 26.71 6.77
CA GLY A 115 2.39 26.96 7.32
C GLY A 115 2.46 27.09 8.85
N ARG A 116 1.33 26.96 9.56
CA ARG A 116 1.28 26.83 11.02
C ARG A 116 1.87 25.51 11.48
N ILE A 117 2.31 25.45 12.74
CA ILE A 117 2.69 24.19 13.38
C ILE A 117 1.43 23.33 13.51
N LYS A 118 1.42 22.21 12.80
CA LYS A 118 0.33 21.25 12.84
C LYS A 118 0.54 20.29 14.02
N ILE A 119 -0.49 20.12 14.85
CA ILE A 119 -0.59 19.05 15.86
C ILE A 119 -1.71 18.11 15.42
N ASP A 120 -1.37 16.84 15.17
CA ASP A 120 -2.32 15.82 14.73
C ASP A 120 -2.88 15.05 15.93
N ILE A 121 -4.21 15.02 16.06
CA ILE A 121 -4.90 14.44 17.20
C ILE A 121 -5.90 13.41 16.67
N MET A 122 -5.84 12.19 17.19
CA MET A 122 -6.75 11.12 16.78
C MET A 122 -7.39 10.43 17.98
N VAL A 123 -8.71 10.52 18.08
CA VAL A 123 -9.51 9.88 19.15
C VAL A 123 -10.53 8.89 18.57
N PRO A 124 -10.90 7.84 19.31
CA PRO A 124 -11.99 6.96 18.93
C PRO A 124 -13.33 7.67 19.17
N GLY A 125 -14.34 7.34 18.36
CA GLY A 125 -15.69 7.85 18.56
C GLY A 125 -16.52 7.82 17.28
N GLY A 126 -17.63 8.54 17.30
CA GLY A 126 -18.51 8.72 16.15
C GLY A 126 -19.05 10.14 16.08
N ILE A 127 -20.28 10.25 15.56
CA ILE A 127 -20.93 11.55 15.29
C ILE A 127 -21.07 12.39 16.57
N HIS A 128 -21.30 11.77 17.73
CA HIS A 128 -21.47 12.48 18.98
C HIS A 128 -20.14 13.09 19.49
N GLU A 129 -19.04 12.32 19.46
CA GLU A 129 -17.71 12.85 19.75
C GLU A 129 -17.30 13.93 18.74
N THR A 130 -17.57 13.74 17.45
CA THR A 130 -17.34 14.77 16.42
C THR A 130 -18.07 16.06 16.77
N SER A 131 -19.37 15.96 17.10
CA SER A 131 -20.20 17.12 17.47
C SER A 131 -19.72 17.83 18.73
N TYR A 132 -19.02 17.12 19.63
CA TYR A 132 -18.43 17.70 20.83
C TYR A 132 -17.12 18.44 20.56
N TYR A 133 -16.19 17.81 19.82
CA TYR A 133 -14.85 18.35 19.61
C TYR A 133 -14.80 19.42 18.50
N GLU A 134 -15.52 19.22 17.39
CA GLU A 134 -15.39 20.06 16.19
C GLU A 134 -15.59 21.56 16.45
N PRO A 135 -16.64 22.02 17.17
CA PRO A 135 -16.83 23.45 17.40
C PRO A 135 -15.67 24.10 18.16
N PHE A 136 -15.13 23.38 19.16
CA PHE A 136 -14.01 23.85 19.96
C PHE A 136 -12.71 23.90 19.16
N ILE A 137 -12.45 22.88 18.33
CA ILE A 137 -11.28 22.81 17.47
C ILE A 137 -11.33 23.89 16.39
N ASP A 138 -12.50 24.14 15.80
CA ASP A 138 -12.69 25.21 14.82
C ASP A 138 -12.45 26.59 15.44
N GLU A 139 -13.02 26.86 16.62
CA GLU A 139 -12.78 28.11 17.36
C GLU A 139 -11.30 28.31 17.70
N PHE A 140 -10.61 27.25 18.14
CA PHE A 140 -9.17 27.28 18.36
C PHE A 140 -8.43 27.60 17.05
N ASN A 141 -8.72 26.89 15.98
CA ASN A 141 -8.02 27.08 14.70
C ASN A 141 -8.27 28.44 14.06
N ASP A 142 -9.45 29.03 14.26
CA ASP A 142 -9.80 30.37 13.77
C ASP A 142 -9.13 31.48 14.57
N SER A 143 -8.85 31.24 15.87
CA SER A 143 -8.20 32.21 16.75
C SER A 143 -6.67 32.16 16.73
N GLN A 144 -6.07 31.09 16.20
CA GLN A 144 -4.64 30.81 16.29
C GLN A 144 -3.89 31.10 14.99
N SER A 145 -2.89 31.97 15.07
CA SER A 145 -2.01 32.31 13.94
C SER A 145 -0.79 31.41 13.80
N GLU A 146 -0.41 30.67 14.85
CA GLU A 146 0.83 29.86 14.88
C GLU A 146 0.56 28.36 14.88
N LEU A 147 -0.54 27.91 15.48
CA LEU A 147 -0.89 26.51 15.64
C LEU A 147 -2.11 26.13 14.79
N TYR A 148 -2.13 24.89 14.32
CA TYR A 148 -3.28 24.27 13.69
C TYR A 148 -3.49 22.87 14.24
N LEU A 149 -4.69 22.60 14.76
CA LEU A 149 -5.08 21.29 15.25
C LEU A 149 -5.77 20.52 14.13
N ALA A 150 -5.13 19.44 13.69
CA ALA A 150 -5.77 18.46 12.82
C ALA A 150 -6.40 17.39 13.70
N PHE A 151 -7.63 17.64 14.12
CA PHE A 151 -8.37 16.72 14.98
C PHE A 151 -9.17 15.73 14.14
N SER A 152 -9.08 14.44 14.48
CA SER A 152 -9.87 13.40 13.82
C SER A 152 -10.51 12.44 14.81
N VAL A 153 -11.82 12.28 14.67
CA VAL A 153 -12.57 11.20 15.33
C VAL A 153 -12.62 10.02 14.38
N THR A 154 -12.10 8.87 14.81
CA THR A 154 -12.11 7.64 14.01
C THR A 154 -13.10 6.64 14.63
N PRO A 155 -13.99 6.01 13.82
CA PRO A 155 -14.90 4.97 14.30
C PRO A 155 -14.21 3.91 15.15
N SER A 156 -14.73 3.63 16.35
CA SER A 156 -14.07 2.78 17.35
C SER A 156 -13.66 1.41 16.82
N LEU A 157 -14.48 0.80 15.94
CA LEU A 157 -14.18 -0.48 15.28
C LEU A 157 -12.94 -0.47 14.38
N ALA A 158 -12.61 0.68 13.79
CA ALA A 158 -11.48 0.84 12.88
C ALA A 158 -10.29 1.58 13.53
N TYR A 159 -10.50 2.13 14.73
CA TYR A 159 -9.55 3.00 15.41
C TYR A 159 -8.18 2.32 15.60
N GLN A 160 -8.18 1.16 16.26
CA GLN A 160 -6.95 0.44 16.59
C GLN A 160 -6.18 0.03 15.34
N GLN A 161 -6.86 -0.56 14.35
CA GLN A 161 -6.23 -0.96 13.10
C GLN A 161 -5.58 0.24 12.39
N LYS A 162 -6.28 1.36 12.30
CA LYS A 162 -5.76 2.58 11.66
C LYS A 162 -4.55 3.12 12.43
N LEU A 163 -4.63 3.21 13.75
CA LEU A 163 -3.53 3.70 14.59
C LEU A 163 -2.26 2.84 14.44
N VAL A 164 -2.39 1.50 14.46
CA VAL A 164 -1.26 0.57 14.27
C VAL A 164 -0.62 0.74 12.90
N VAL A 165 -1.42 0.93 11.84
CA VAL A 165 -0.91 1.18 10.49
C VAL A 165 -0.09 2.48 10.45
N LEU A 166 -0.61 3.56 11.04
CA LEU A 166 0.07 4.86 11.09
C LEU A 166 1.38 4.79 11.90
N LEU A 167 1.37 4.12 13.05
CA LEU A 167 2.57 3.87 13.85
C LEU A 167 3.62 3.06 13.08
N GLY A 168 3.21 2.00 12.39
CA GLY A 168 4.09 1.20 11.55
C GLY A 168 4.68 1.98 10.36
N ALA A 169 3.92 2.93 9.82
CA ALA A 169 4.34 3.84 8.76
C ALA A 169 5.22 5.01 9.25
N ARG A 170 5.39 5.17 10.57
CA ARG A 170 6.03 6.35 11.20
C ARG A 170 5.34 7.66 10.84
N ASP A 171 4.01 7.63 10.80
CA ASP A 171 3.14 8.75 10.49
C ASP A 171 1.99 8.80 11.51
N ALA A 172 2.31 8.56 12.79
CA ALA A 172 1.32 8.52 13.85
C ALA A 172 0.88 9.93 14.27
N PRO A 173 -0.36 10.07 14.79
CA PRO A 173 -0.80 11.31 15.40
C PRO A 173 0.12 11.73 16.56
N ASP A 174 0.27 13.03 16.79
CA ASP A 174 1.01 13.56 17.93
C ASP A 174 0.34 13.14 19.25
N VAL A 175 -0.98 13.30 19.32
CA VAL A 175 -1.80 12.94 20.48
C VAL A 175 -2.85 11.91 20.07
N PHE A 176 -2.98 10.84 20.85
CA PHE A 176 -4.00 9.81 20.64
C PHE A 176 -4.36 9.13 21.96
N SER A 177 -5.46 8.37 21.98
CA SER A 177 -5.87 7.61 23.16
C SER A 177 -5.73 6.10 22.95
N LEU A 178 -5.53 5.38 24.04
CA LEU A 178 -5.37 3.93 24.06
C LEU A 178 -6.22 3.32 25.19
N GLY A 179 -6.70 2.09 24.98
CA GLY A 179 -7.15 1.25 26.08
C GLY A 179 -5.99 0.76 26.95
N GLU A 180 -6.27 0.27 28.15
CA GLU A 180 -5.27 -0.10 29.15
C GLU A 180 -4.20 -1.08 28.63
N GLU A 181 -4.61 -2.13 27.93
CA GLU A 181 -3.68 -3.15 27.43
C GLU A 181 -2.73 -2.58 26.38
N GLN A 182 -3.25 -1.84 25.39
CA GLN A 182 -2.42 -1.26 24.34
C GLN A 182 -1.51 -0.17 24.92
N PHE A 183 -2.01 0.65 25.84
CA PHE A 183 -1.22 1.63 26.56
C PHE A 183 0.02 1.01 27.19
N ARG A 184 -0.17 -0.06 27.97
CA ARG A 184 0.95 -0.77 28.62
C ARG A 184 1.93 -1.31 27.59
N MET A 185 1.45 -1.99 26.56
CA MET A 185 2.29 -2.54 25.49
C MET A 185 3.13 -1.46 24.81
N PHE A 186 2.54 -0.32 24.42
CA PHE A 186 3.27 0.74 23.73
C PHE A 186 4.25 1.46 24.66
N ALA A 187 3.87 1.71 25.93
CA ALA A 187 4.76 2.29 26.92
C ALA A 187 5.99 1.40 27.19
N GLU A 188 5.79 0.10 27.40
CA GLU A 188 6.88 -0.86 27.62
C GLU A 188 7.86 -0.92 26.44
N ASN A 189 7.35 -0.76 25.22
CA ASN A 189 8.12 -0.76 23.98
C ASN A 189 8.64 0.63 23.57
N LYS A 190 8.56 1.65 24.45
CA LYS A 190 9.05 3.02 24.21
C LYS A 190 8.39 3.70 23.00
N GLY A 191 7.15 3.33 22.69
CA GLY A 191 6.37 3.95 21.62
C GLY A 191 5.68 5.26 22.04
N LEU A 192 5.64 5.55 23.34
CA LEU A 192 4.98 6.71 23.93
C LEU A 192 6.00 7.66 24.56
N LEU A 193 5.72 8.96 24.52
CA LEU A 193 6.54 9.99 25.18
C LEU A 193 6.46 9.80 26.71
N ASP A 194 7.61 9.91 27.39
CA ASP A 194 7.64 9.91 28.86
C ASP A 194 7.12 11.27 29.37
N LEU A 195 5.92 11.25 29.96
CA LEU A 195 5.24 12.44 30.48
C LEU A 195 5.68 12.79 31.91
N THR A 196 6.52 11.95 32.53
CA THR A 196 6.99 12.17 33.90
C THR A 196 7.61 13.56 34.11
N PRO A 197 8.51 14.05 33.23
CA PRO A 197 9.12 15.38 33.42
C PRO A 197 8.09 16.51 33.38
N TYR A 198 7.06 16.39 32.54
CA TYR A 198 6.00 17.40 32.44
C TYR A 198 5.13 17.41 33.70
N LEU A 199 4.73 16.22 34.19
CA LEU A 199 3.95 16.09 35.42
C LEU A 199 4.73 16.50 36.69
N GLU A 200 6.06 16.33 36.68
CA GLU A 200 6.93 16.82 37.76
C GLU A 200 7.08 18.35 37.75
N ALA A 201 7.03 18.97 36.57
CA ALA A 201 7.06 20.42 36.42
C ALA A 201 5.74 21.09 36.85
N GLU A 202 4.61 20.39 36.68
CA GLU A 202 3.25 20.88 37.01
C GLU A 202 2.50 19.89 37.94
N PRO A 203 2.89 19.76 39.23
CA PRO A 203 2.33 18.75 40.14
C PRO A 203 0.81 18.87 40.38
N GLU A 204 0.23 20.05 40.18
CA GLU A 204 -1.21 20.28 40.24
C GLU A 204 -1.99 19.47 39.20
N LEU A 205 -1.39 19.17 38.04
CA LEU A 205 -1.99 18.33 37.02
C LEU A 205 -2.17 16.90 37.50
N VAL A 206 -1.27 16.41 38.36
CA VAL A 206 -1.39 15.09 38.97
C VAL A 206 -2.66 15.02 39.81
N ASN A 207 -2.88 16.01 40.68
CA ASN A 207 -4.08 16.06 41.52
C ASN A 207 -5.36 16.20 40.70
N ARG A 208 -5.29 16.91 39.58
CA ARG A 208 -6.44 17.19 38.72
C ARG A 208 -6.83 15.99 37.87
N PHE A 209 -5.88 15.37 37.19
CA PHE A 209 -6.15 14.32 36.21
C PHE A 209 -6.02 12.90 36.75
N PHE A 210 -5.39 12.71 37.92
CA PHE A 210 -5.21 11.39 38.53
C PHE A 210 -5.92 11.32 39.89
N PRO A 211 -7.26 11.38 39.94
CA PRO A 211 -8.01 11.41 41.20
C PRO A 211 -7.81 10.15 42.06
N HIS A 212 -7.36 9.05 41.44
CA HIS A 212 -7.06 7.77 42.10
C HIS A 212 -5.56 7.48 42.22
N GLY A 213 -4.71 8.49 42.02
CA GLY A 213 -3.26 8.37 42.02
C GLY A 213 -2.69 7.89 40.68
N THR A 214 -1.36 7.89 40.58
CA THR A 214 -0.64 7.62 39.31
C THR A 214 -0.24 6.17 39.12
N ASP A 215 -0.36 5.32 40.14
CA ASP A 215 0.20 3.97 40.16
C ASP A 215 -0.28 3.09 39.00
N ARG A 216 -1.56 3.19 38.60
CA ARG A 216 -2.14 2.44 37.46
C ARG A 216 -1.50 2.81 36.11
N TYR A 217 -0.99 4.02 36.00
CA TYR A 217 -0.43 4.59 34.77
C TYR A 217 1.11 4.52 34.73
N ARG A 218 1.73 3.97 35.78
CA ARG A 218 3.17 3.76 35.82
C ARG A 218 3.58 2.51 35.06
N VAL A 219 4.53 2.69 34.16
CA VAL A 219 5.18 1.62 33.38
C VAL A 219 6.68 1.84 33.47
N ASN A 220 7.46 0.81 33.85
CA ASN A 220 8.93 0.92 33.96
C ASN A 220 9.43 2.18 34.70
N ASN A 221 8.71 2.58 35.76
CA ASN A 221 8.99 3.76 36.59
C ASN A 221 8.67 5.14 35.97
N GLY A 222 8.13 5.21 34.76
CA GLY A 222 7.63 6.43 34.11
C GLY A 222 6.10 6.46 33.99
N ILE A 223 5.54 7.64 33.71
CA ILE A 223 4.13 7.85 33.36
C ILE A 223 4.09 8.27 31.89
N TYR A 224 3.32 7.54 31.08
CA TYR A 224 3.30 7.71 29.62
C TYR A 224 1.96 8.22 29.09
N GLY A 225 1.01 8.48 29.98
CA GLY A 225 -0.32 8.90 29.58
C GLY A 225 -1.13 9.46 30.74
N ILE A 226 -2.19 10.16 30.38
CA ILE A 226 -3.14 10.79 31.31
C ILE A 226 -4.51 10.17 31.07
N PRO A 227 -5.21 9.69 32.11
CA PRO A 227 -6.52 9.09 31.91
C PRO A 227 -7.55 10.10 31.42
N HIS A 228 -8.46 9.62 30.57
CA HIS A 228 -9.67 10.34 30.26
C HIS A 228 -10.52 10.47 31.54
N PRO A 229 -11.05 11.66 31.87
CA PRO A 229 -11.75 11.89 33.14
C PRO A 229 -13.06 11.11 33.29
N ALA A 230 -13.70 10.75 32.17
CA ALA A 230 -15.01 10.09 32.14
C ALA A 230 -15.08 8.73 31.39
N ARG A 231 -13.96 8.21 30.88
CA ARG A 231 -13.92 6.98 30.06
C ARG A 231 -12.71 6.12 30.41
N ASP A 232 -12.78 4.82 30.15
CA ASP A 232 -11.65 3.90 30.32
C ASP A 232 -10.71 3.96 29.10
N GLU A 233 -10.10 5.12 28.90
CA GLU A 233 -9.06 5.35 27.91
C GLU A 233 -7.97 6.26 28.47
N ILE A 234 -6.78 6.20 27.88
CA ILE A 234 -5.59 6.90 28.33
C ILE A 234 -5.05 7.69 27.16
N PHE A 235 -5.06 9.02 27.28
CA PHE A 235 -4.41 9.88 26.30
C PHE A 235 -2.90 9.84 26.45
N THR A 236 -2.20 9.86 25.33
CA THR A 236 -0.75 9.77 25.25
C THR A 236 -0.22 10.63 24.12
N ILE A 237 1.09 10.90 24.15
CA ILE A 237 1.83 11.56 23.07
C ILE A 237 2.74 10.53 22.41
N TRP A 238 2.87 10.60 21.08
CA TRP A 238 3.79 9.73 20.34
C TRP A 238 5.24 10.01 20.71
N ALA A 239 6.04 8.96 20.94
CA ALA A 239 7.47 9.12 21.27
C ALA A 239 8.30 9.85 20.19
N LEU A 240 7.83 9.85 18.95
CA LEU A 240 8.51 10.51 17.82
C LEU A 240 7.75 11.76 17.33
N SER A 241 6.83 12.31 18.13
CA SER A 241 6.18 13.57 17.80
C SER A 241 7.24 14.64 17.48
N PRO A 242 7.13 15.37 16.36
CA PRO A 242 8.05 16.45 16.02
C PRO A 242 7.92 17.66 16.95
N ASN A 243 6.81 17.80 17.69
CA ASN A 243 6.52 18.95 18.54
C ASN A 243 6.03 18.50 19.93
N PRO A 244 6.85 17.79 20.73
CA PRO A 244 6.40 17.13 21.97
C PRO A 244 5.90 18.12 23.03
N ASP A 245 6.55 19.26 23.19
CA ASP A 245 6.14 20.28 24.17
C ASP A 245 4.80 20.93 23.78
N THR A 246 4.62 21.26 22.51
CA THR A 246 3.34 21.77 22.02
C THR A 246 2.25 20.71 22.10
N ALA A 247 2.56 19.44 21.80
CA ALA A 247 1.61 18.34 21.96
C ALA A 247 1.18 18.16 23.43
N TRP A 248 2.09 18.38 24.38
CA TRP A 248 1.78 18.42 25.82
C TRP A 248 0.78 19.52 26.16
N ASP A 249 1.06 20.76 25.77
CA ASP A 249 0.18 21.90 26.06
C ASP A 249 -1.23 21.67 25.49
N ILE A 250 -1.31 21.14 24.27
CA ILE A 250 -2.57 20.80 23.61
C ILE A 250 -3.29 19.63 24.30
N LEU A 251 -2.57 18.61 24.76
CA LEU A 251 -3.15 17.51 25.52
C LEU A 251 -3.75 18.00 26.84
N VAL A 252 -3.04 18.86 27.58
CA VAL A 252 -3.54 19.45 28.83
C VAL A 252 -4.80 20.26 28.57
N MET A 253 -4.79 21.15 27.57
CA MET A 253 -5.95 21.95 27.17
C MET A 253 -7.15 21.07 26.78
N LEU A 254 -6.93 19.98 26.04
CA LEU A 254 -7.99 19.05 25.64
C LEU A 254 -8.61 18.38 26.86
N LEU A 255 -7.78 17.91 27.80
CA LEU A 255 -8.25 17.27 29.03
C LEU A 255 -8.95 18.24 29.97
N GLU A 256 -8.55 19.51 30.00
CA GLU A 256 -9.29 20.56 30.73
C GLU A 256 -10.68 20.79 30.15
N LYS A 257 -10.79 20.87 28.82
CA LYS A 257 -12.08 20.98 28.13
C LYS A 257 -12.97 19.80 28.47
N ILE A 258 -12.47 18.57 28.33
CA ILE A 258 -13.18 17.34 28.67
C ILE A 258 -13.59 17.36 30.16
N SER A 259 -12.69 17.71 31.07
CA SER A 259 -13.00 17.74 32.51
C SER A 259 -14.07 18.77 32.89
N THR A 260 -14.28 19.78 32.06
CA THR A 260 -15.20 20.90 32.34
C THR A 260 -16.61 20.62 31.87
N ASP A 261 -16.78 20.07 30.66
CA ASP A 261 -18.09 19.99 30.00
C ASP A 261 -18.31 18.71 29.16
N TRP A 262 -17.63 17.62 29.49
CA TRP A 262 -17.88 16.33 28.82
C TRP A 262 -19.36 15.92 28.91
N PRO A 263 -20.02 15.57 27.79
CA PRO A 263 -21.42 15.16 27.79
C PRO A 263 -21.64 13.86 28.58
N GLU A 264 -22.70 13.81 29.37
CA GLU A 264 -23.05 12.62 30.16
C GLU A 264 -23.33 11.41 29.24
N GLU A 265 -23.93 11.64 28.08
CA GLU A 265 -24.23 10.59 27.09
C GLU A 265 -22.97 9.96 26.47
N LEU A 266 -21.84 10.65 26.53
CA LEU A 266 -20.54 10.17 26.08
C LEU A 266 -19.73 9.50 27.20
N THR A 267 -20.27 9.44 28.42
CA THR A 267 -19.63 8.78 29.56
C THR A 267 -19.79 7.26 29.44
N GLY A 268 -18.73 6.51 29.73
CA GLY A 268 -18.73 5.04 29.70
C GLY A 268 -17.65 4.42 28.83
N GLU A 269 -17.69 3.09 28.71
CA GLU A 269 -16.66 2.31 27.99
C GLU A 269 -16.74 2.52 26.48
N LEU A 270 -15.57 2.74 25.87
CA LEU A 270 -15.39 2.58 24.43
C LEU A 270 -15.32 1.10 24.11
N ILE A 271 -16.15 0.64 23.18
CA ILE A 271 -15.99 -0.71 22.63
C ILE A 271 -14.79 -0.67 21.66
N PHE A 272 -13.61 -0.90 22.20
CA PHE A 272 -12.45 -1.32 21.42
C PHE A 272 -12.70 -2.78 21.01
N ALA A 273 -13.10 -3.02 19.76
CA ALA A 273 -13.28 -4.39 19.29
C ALA A 273 -11.90 -5.11 19.30
N PRO A 274 -11.83 -6.37 19.78
CA PRO A 274 -10.61 -7.17 19.74
C PRO A 274 -10.22 -7.59 18.32
#